data_AF-A0A2I1EY57-F1
#
_entry.id   AF-A0A2I1EY57-F1
#
_cell.length_a   1.000
_cell.length_b   1.000
_cell.length_c   1.000
_cell.angle_alpha   90.00
_cell.angle_beta   90.00
_cell.angle_gamma   90.00
#
_symmetry.space_group_name_H-M   'P 1'
#
loop_
_entity.id
_entity.type
_entity.pdbx_description
1 polymer ?
#
loop_
_entity_poly.entity_id
_entity_poly.type
_entity_poly.pdbx_seq_one_letter_code
_entity_poly.pdbx_strand_id
1 'polypeptide(L)'
;NDPTIQGAIYYRDYWSQQNVEQIRNCCCAPSFIIAMVGAWFCILGGVFLSRVVVQPLTDLIPLTINLQDFDEVRRIARLFYSLSRALQQLSLFYQNLKLTPSDQRFFPYIRQFQFKGEDINFTYIYEIFDDHTRTIWKAKKENGQIIVVKFTPKCNIEAHNICSS
;
A
#
# COMPACT_ATOMS: atom_id res chain seq x y z
N ASN A 1 20.08 17.60 3.73
CA ASN A 1 19.27 16.58 4.42
C ASN A 1 18.07 16.27 3.53
N ASP A 2 17.86 15.02 3.16
CA ASP A 2 16.76 14.61 2.27
C ASP A 2 15.46 14.40 3.09
N PRO A 3 14.40 15.18 2.84
CA PRO A 3 13.16 15.10 3.62
C PRO A 3 12.40 13.79 3.41
N THR A 4 12.61 13.09 2.29
CA THR A 4 12.00 11.77 2.05
C THR A 4 12.62 10.72 2.98
N ILE A 5 13.95 10.75 3.14
CA ILE A 5 14.68 9.88 4.07
C ILE A 5 14.31 10.21 5.51
N GLN A 6 14.24 11.49 5.87
CA GLN A 6 13.82 11.91 7.21
C GLN A 6 12.40 11.47 7.53
N GLY A 7 11.46 11.63 6.59
CA GLY A 7 10.08 11.17 6.75
C GLY A 7 9.99 9.65 6.94
N ALA A 8 10.77 8.88 6.17
CA ALA A 8 10.84 7.43 6.32
C ALA A 8 11.42 7.00 7.67
N ILE A 9 12.49 7.67 8.15
CA ILE A 9 13.08 7.43 9.47
C ILE A 9 12.08 7.73 10.57
N TYR A 10 11.42 8.90 10.52
CA TYR A 10 10.42 9.28 11.51
C TYR A 10 9.26 8.30 11.55
N TYR A 11 8.75 7.87 10.38
CA TYR A 11 7.71 6.85 10.27
C TYR A 11 8.13 5.54 10.97
N ARG A 12 9.33 5.03 10.67
CA ARG A 12 9.86 3.82 11.31
C ARG A 12 9.94 3.99 12.83
N ASP A 13 10.51 5.10 13.28
CA ASP A 13 10.80 5.33 14.68
C ASP A 13 9.50 5.48 15.48
N TYR A 14 8.52 6.22 14.96
CA TYR A 14 7.18 6.35 15.56
C TYR A 14 6.51 4.99 15.72
N TRP A 15 6.41 4.20 14.65
CA TRP A 15 5.75 2.89 14.71
C TRP A 15 6.55 1.83 15.48
N SER A 16 7.82 2.09 15.81
CA SER A 16 8.62 1.22 16.67
C SER A 16 8.33 1.41 18.16
N GLN A 17 7.67 2.51 18.55
CA GLN A 17 7.37 2.83 19.95
C GLN A 17 6.35 1.85 20.58
N GLN A 18 6.43 1.70 21.91
CA GLN A 18 5.54 0.79 22.67
C GLN A 18 4.08 1.26 22.72
N ASN A 19 3.84 2.58 22.74
CA ASN A 19 2.49 3.16 22.79
C ASN A 19 1.62 2.82 21.57
N VAL A 20 2.22 2.47 20.43
CA VAL A 20 1.51 2.10 19.19
C VAL A 20 1.61 0.61 18.87
N GLU A 21 2.19 -0.19 19.77
CA GLU A 21 2.42 -1.63 19.59
C GLU A 21 1.11 -2.39 19.32
N GLN A 22 0.04 -2.06 20.05
CA GLN A 22 -1.25 -2.71 19.87
C GLN A 22 -1.77 -2.56 18.43
N ILE A 23 -1.70 -1.35 17.86
CA ILE A 23 -2.12 -1.07 16.49
C ILE A 23 -1.17 -1.77 15.50
N ARG A 24 0.14 -1.66 15.73
CA ARG A 24 1.17 -2.32 14.90
C ARG A 24 1.00 -3.84 14.85
N ASN A 25 0.56 -4.47 15.94
CA ASN A 25 0.37 -5.92 15.97
C ASN A 25 -0.91 -6.36 15.23
N CYS A 26 -1.84 -5.43 14.96
CA CYS A 26 -3.10 -5.71 14.26
C CYS A 26 -3.05 -5.40 12.76
N CYS A 27 -2.14 -4.56 12.30
CA CYS A 27 -2.05 -4.15 10.89
C CYS A 27 -0.63 -3.80 10.44
N CYS A 28 -0.45 -3.53 9.16
CA CYS A 28 0.82 -3.05 8.59
C CYS A 28 1.04 -1.54 8.78
N ALA A 29 0.29 -0.87 9.68
CA ALA A 29 0.41 0.55 9.95
C ALA A 29 0.52 1.45 8.69
N PRO A 30 -0.44 1.35 7.73
CA PRO A 30 -0.40 2.15 6.51
C PRO A 30 -0.37 3.64 6.84
N SER A 31 0.49 4.41 6.18
CA SER A 31 0.61 5.86 6.40
C SER A 31 0.96 6.59 5.11
N PHE A 32 0.49 7.83 4.99
CA PHE A 32 0.99 8.78 4.00
C PHE A 32 2.05 9.67 4.65
N ILE A 33 3.17 9.85 3.98
CA ILE A 33 4.24 10.76 4.40
C ILE A 33 4.34 11.85 3.34
N ILE A 34 4.15 13.09 3.74
CA ILE A 34 4.27 14.25 2.85
C ILE A 34 5.67 14.83 3.06
N ALA A 35 6.53 14.70 2.06
CA ALA A 35 7.87 15.28 2.10
C ALA A 35 7.90 16.55 1.24
N MET A 36 8.55 17.60 1.74
CA MET A 36 8.67 18.88 1.07
C MET A 36 10.14 19.27 0.88
N VAL A 37 10.51 19.63 -0.35
CA VAL A 37 11.83 20.14 -0.74
C VAL A 37 11.63 21.52 -1.35
N GLY A 38 11.82 22.58 -0.56
CA GLY A 38 11.59 23.96 -1.01
C GLY A 38 10.14 24.16 -1.48
N ALA A 39 9.96 24.60 -2.73
CA ALA A 39 8.65 24.77 -3.36
C ALA A 39 8.13 23.50 -4.05
N TRP A 40 8.64 22.33 -3.70
CA TRP A 40 8.24 21.03 -4.25
C TRP A 40 7.80 20.10 -3.13
N PHE A 41 6.88 19.19 -3.42
CA PHE A 41 6.48 18.15 -2.49
C PHE A 41 6.27 16.82 -3.20
N CYS A 42 6.36 15.73 -2.46
CA CYS A 42 5.95 14.41 -2.93
C CYS A 42 5.21 13.66 -1.81
N ILE A 43 4.39 12.70 -2.22
CA ILE A 43 3.64 11.84 -1.31
C ILE A 43 4.29 10.46 -1.34
N LEU A 44 4.70 9.98 -0.17
CA LEU A 44 5.19 8.62 0.02
C LEU A 44 4.12 7.80 0.76
N GLY A 45 4.10 6.51 0.52
CA GLY A 45 3.34 5.51 1.28
C GLY A 45 4.28 4.70 2.14
N GLY A 46 3.93 4.51 3.41
CA GLY A 46 4.66 3.69 4.38
C GLY A 46 3.83 2.52 4.87
N VAL A 47 4.45 1.33 4.95
CA VAL A 47 3.90 0.16 5.65
C VAL A 47 4.98 -0.49 6.53
N PHE A 48 4.55 -0.99 7.69
CA PHE A 48 5.37 -1.59 8.73
C PHE A 48 5.17 -3.10 8.73
N LEU A 49 6.00 -3.80 7.94
CA LEU A 49 6.01 -5.25 7.84
C LEU A 49 7.13 -5.83 8.74
N SER A 50 7.71 -6.97 8.37
CA SER A 50 8.97 -7.46 8.96
C SER A 50 10.13 -6.50 8.73
N ARG A 51 10.02 -5.69 7.67
CA ARG A 51 10.83 -4.52 7.39
C ARG A 51 9.90 -3.34 7.11
N VAL A 52 10.36 -2.13 7.41
CA VAL A 52 9.64 -0.92 7.00
C VAL A 52 9.84 -0.71 5.51
N VAL A 53 8.73 -0.56 4.79
CA VAL A 53 8.71 -0.25 3.36
C VAL A 53 8.12 1.13 3.19
N VAL A 54 8.92 2.05 2.64
CA VAL A 54 8.47 3.40 2.27
C VAL A 54 8.77 3.61 0.80
N GLN A 55 7.76 3.99 0.03
CA GLN A 55 7.86 4.17 -1.41
C GLN A 55 7.18 5.46 -1.86
N PRO A 56 7.72 6.16 -2.88
CA PRO A 56 7.04 7.28 -3.49
C PRO A 56 5.76 6.82 -4.20
N LEU A 57 4.64 7.46 -3.88
CA LEU A 57 3.36 7.31 -4.57
C LEU A 57 3.18 8.35 -5.67
N THR A 58 3.98 9.41 -5.62
CA THR A 58 4.02 10.47 -6.61
C THR A 58 5.45 10.86 -6.90
N ASP A 59 5.68 11.42 -8.07
CA ASP A 59 6.90 12.18 -8.35
C ASP A 59 6.94 13.47 -7.50
N LEU A 60 8.04 14.23 -7.63
CA LEU A 60 8.14 15.59 -7.07
C LEU A 60 7.23 16.54 -7.85
N ILE A 61 6.36 17.23 -7.12
CA ILE A 61 5.31 18.11 -7.67
C ILE A 61 5.60 19.54 -7.25
N PRO A 62 5.60 20.50 -8.19
CA PRO A 62 5.82 21.90 -7.88
C PRO A 62 4.58 22.48 -7.18
N LEU A 63 4.82 23.30 -6.16
CA LEU A 63 3.82 24.20 -5.56
C LEU A 63 3.74 25.54 -6.30
N THR A 64 4.74 25.83 -7.11
CA THR A 64 4.76 27.01 -8.00
C THR A 64 4.00 26.66 -9.27
N ILE A 65 2.69 26.93 -9.25
CA ILE A 65 1.81 26.68 -10.40
C ILE A 65 1.64 27.96 -11.23
N ASN A 66 1.71 27.82 -12.55
CA ASN A 66 1.21 28.85 -13.44
C ASN A 66 -0.32 28.74 -13.48
N LEU A 67 -1.02 29.69 -12.87
CA LEU A 67 -2.49 29.68 -12.81
C LEU A 67 -3.17 29.83 -14.18
N GLN A 68 -2.43 30.26 -15.21
CA GLN A 68 -2.92 30.32 -16.59
C GLN A 68 -2.79 28.97 -17.31
N ASP A 69 -2.00 28.04 -16.76
CA ASP A 69 -1.91 26.67 -17.24
C ASP A 69 -2.98 25.81 -16.56
N PHE A 70 -4.14 25.73 -17.19
CA PHE A 70 -5.28 24.99 -16.66
C PHE A 70 -5.02 23.48 -16.52
N ASP A 71 -4.11 22.90 -17.31
CA ASP A 71 -3.80 21.48 -17.23
C ASP A 71 -2.95 21.17 -16.01
N GLU A 72 -1.95 22.02 -15.70
CA GLU A 72 -1.17 21.91 -14.46
C GLU A 72 -2.05 22.13 -13.22
N VAL A 73 -2.92 23.15 -13.23
CA VAL A 73 -3.89 23.39 -12.17
C VAL A 73 -4.79 22.16 -11.98
N ARG A 74 -5.31 21.57 -13.06
CA ARG A 74 -6.18 20.39 -13.01
C ARG A 74 -5.44 19.15 -12.51
N ARG A 75 -4.18 18.95 -12.92
CA ARG A 75 -3.33 17.83 -12.46
C ARG A 75 -3.13 17.89 -10.94
N ILE A 76 -2.81 19.07 -10.43
CA ILE A 76 -2.58 19.29 -8.99
C ILE A 76 -3.89 19.22 -8.19
N ALA A 77 -4.98 19.79 -8.70
CA ALA A 77 -6.29 19.66 -8.07
C ALA A 77 -6.74 18.18 -7.96
N ARG A 78 -6.54 17.39 -9.03
CA ARG A 78 -6.82 15.94 -9.03
C ARG A 78 -5.93 15.17 -8.05
N LEU A 79 -4.68 15.57 -7.91
CA LEU A 79 -3.78 15.00 -6.92
C LEU A 79 -4.32 15.22 -5.51
N PHE A 80 -4.60 16.47 -5.13
CA PHE A 80 -5.12 16.79 -3.79
C PHE A 80 -6.48 16.16 -3.52
N TYR A 81 -7.35 16.10 -4.54
CA TYR A 81 -8.62 15.39 -4.43
C TYR A 81 -8.41 13.88 -4.16
N SER A 82 -7.51 13.24 -4.91
CA SER A 82 -7.15 11.82 -4.69
C SER A 82 -6.54 11.60 -3.32
N LEU A 83 -5.63 12.47 -2.88
CA LEU A 83 -5.04 12.41 -1.54
C LEU A 83 -6.10 12.56 -0.44
N SER A 84 -7.03 13.50 -0.59
CA SER A 84 -8.14 13.70 0.34
C SER A 84 -8.99 12.43 0.49
N ARG A 85 -9.35 11.79 -0.64
CA ARG A 85 -10.07 10.51 -0.62
C ARG A 85 -9.25 9.40 0.02
N ALA A 86 -7.94 9.34 -0.26
CA ALA A 86 -7.06 8.34 0.30
C ALA A 86 -6.91 8.50 1.82
N LEU A 87 -6.83 9.74 2.33
CA LEU A 87 -6.83 10.04 3.77
C LEU A 87 -8.16 9.68 4.43
N GLN A 88 -9.30 9.93 3.76
CA GLN A 88 -10.60 9.48 4.24
C GLN A 88 -10.66 7.95 4.36
N GLN A 89 -10.19 7.23 3.34
CA GLN A 89 -10.11 5.77 3.37
C GLN A 89 -9.17 5.27 4.47
N LEU A 90 -8.04 5.95 4.69
CA LEU A 90 -7.10 5.61 5.76
C LEU A 90 -7.72 5.83 7.14
N SER A 91 -8.46 6.92 7.32
CA SER A 91 -9.22 7.19 8.54
C SER A 91 -10.27 6.11 8.79
N LEU A 92 -11.07 5.77 7.78
CA LEU A 92 -12.05 4.68 7.85
C LEU A 92 -11.38 3.33 8.16
N PHE A 93 -10.21 3.07 7.61
CA PHE A 93 -9.44 1.86 7.91
C PHE A 93 -9.10 1.77 9.41
N TYR A 94 -8.55 2.84 10.00
CA TYR A 94 -8.20 2.83 11.42
C TYR A 94 -9.42 2.84 12.35
N GLN A 95 -10.51 3.51 11.96
CA GLN A 95 -11.77 3.49 12.71
C GLN A 95 -12.40 2.09 12.75
N ASN A 96 -12.25 1.31 11.68
CA ASN A 96 -12.79 -0.05 11.58
C ASN A 96 -11.75 -1.13 11.89
N LEU A 97 -10.58 -0.75 12.42
CA LEU A 97 -9.51 -1.69 12.70
C LEU A 97 -9.90 -2.61 13.86
N LYS A 98 -9.98 -3.90 13.58
CA LYS A 98 -10.14 -4.92 14.62
C LYS A 98 -8.84 -5.03 15.41
N LEU A 99 -8.90 -4.82 16.72
CA LEU A 99 -7.77 -4.92 17.63
C LEU A 99 -7.45 -6.39 17.98
N THR A 100 -7.34 -7.22 16.95
CA THR A 100 -6.95 -8.62 17.06
C THR A 100 -5.64 -8.80 16.30
N PRO A 101 -4.54 -9.15 17.00
CA PRO A 101 -3.27 -9.39 16.35
C PRO A 101 -3.38 -10.44 15.24
N SER A 102 -2.67 -10.23 14.14
CA SER A 102 -2.68 -11.16 13.01
C SER A 102 -1.36 -11.16 12.29
N ASP A 103 -0.80 -12.37 12.08
CA ASP A 103 0.40 -12.54 11.26
C ASP A 103 0.16 -12.19 9.79
N GLN A 104 -1.11 -12.13 9.37
CA GLN A 104 -1.49 -11.65 8.03
C GLN A 104 -1.11 -10.17 7.80
N ARG A 105 -0.78 -9.42 8.86
CA ARG A 105 -0.32 -8.03 8.75
C ARG A 105 0.99 -7.87 7.97
N PHE A 106 1.79 -8.93 7.87
CA PHE A 106 3.06 -8.92 7.15
C PHE A 106 2.90 -9.18 5.65
N PHE A 107 1.69 -9.50 5.22
CA PHE A 107 1.36 -9.85 3.85
C PHE A 107 0.58 -8.72 3.17
N PRO A 108 0.45 -8.76 1.83
CA PRO A 108 -0.37 -7.79 1.12
C PRO A 108 -1.81 -7.75 1.65
N TYR A 109 -2.40 -6.56 1.66
CA TYR A 109 -3.74 -6.34 2.24
C TYR A 109 -4.85 -7.14 1.53
N ILE A 110 -4.70 -7.35 0.22
CA ILE A 110 -5.67 -8.07 -0.61
C ILE A 110 -5.72 -9.53 -0.16
N ARG A 111 -6.87 -9.95 0.37
CA ARG A 111 -7.14 -11.30 0.89
C ARG A 111 -8.45 -11.90 0.34
N GLN A 112 -9.04 -11.24 -0.64
CA GLN A 112 -10.26 -11.66 -1.31
C GLN A 112 -10.20 -11.27 -2.79
N PHE A 113 -10.83 -12.06 -3.65
CA PHE A 113 -11.02 -11.75 -5.06
C PHE A 113 -12.34 -12.35 -5.56
N GLN A 114 -12.90 -11.77 -6.63
CA GLN A 114 -14.10 -12.31 -7.27
C GLN A 114 -13.74 -13.27 -8.39
N PHE A 115 -14.43 -14.41 -8.43
CA PHE A 115 -14.34 -15.37 -9.53
C PHE A 115 -15.70 -15.99 -9.80
N LYS A 116 -16.17 -15.92 -11.06
CA LYS A 116 -17.49 -16.41 -11.47
C LYS A 116 -18.66 -15.90 -10.62
N GLY A 117 -18.57 -14.67 -10.10
CA GLY A 117 -19.60 -14.04 -9.27
C GLY A 117 -19.53 -14.39 -7.78
N GLU A 118 -18.54 -15.19 -7.36
CA GLU A 118 -18.33 -15.53 -5.96
C GLU A 118 -17.13 -14.78 -5.38
N ASP A 119 -17.27 -14.23 -4.17
CA ASP A 119 -16.18 -13.68 -3.39
C ASP A 119 -15.38 -14.83 -2.76
N ILE A 120 -14.12 -14.99 -3.18
CA ILE A 120 -13.22 -16.02 -2.68
C ILE A 120 -12.24 -15.38 -1.71
N ASN A 121 -12.36 -15.73 -0.43
CA ASN A 121 -11.39 -15.39 0.61
C ASN A 121 -10.20 -16.35 0.62
N PHE A 122 -9.04 -15.84 0.99
CA PHE A 122 -7.84 -16.61 1.16
C PHE A 122 -6.91 -16.03 2.22
N THR A 123 -6.04 -16.88 2.74
CA THR A 123 -5.05 -16.54 3.77
C THR A 123 -3.65 -16.81 3.22
N TYR A 124 -2.74 -15.85 3.36
CA TYR A 124 -1.35 -16.03 2.95
C TYR A 124 -0.60 -16.98 3.87
N ILE A 125 0.34 -17.73 3.30
CA ILE A 125 1.20 -18.66 4.03
C ILE A 125 2.64 -18.14 4.06
N TYR A 126 3.26 -17.93 2.89
CA TYR A 126 4.63 -17.43 2.76
C TYR A 126 4.87 -16.83 1.36
N GLU A 127 5.94 -16.04 1.25
CA GLU A 127 6.47 -15.53 -0.03
C GLU A 127 7.20 -16.65 -0.78
N ILE A 128 6.90 -16.86 -2.06
CA ILE A 128 7.45 -17.99 -2.84
C ILE A 128 8.86 -17.68 -3.35
N PHE A 129 9.18 -16.41 -3.63
CA PHE A 129 10.47 -15.99 -4.15
C PHE A 129 10.96 -14.74 -3.41
N ASP A 130 12.22 -14.75 -2.99
CA ASP A 130 12.92 -13.55 -2.49
C ASP A 130 13.42 -12.70 -3.67
N ASP A 131 12.51 -12.36 -4.59
CA ASP A 131 12.77 -11.46 -5.72
C ASP A 131 11.86 -10.25 -5.58
N HIS A 132 12.43 -9.12 -5.20
CA HIS A 132 11.71 -7.86 -5.01
C HIS A 132 11.01 -7.34 -6.28
N THR A 133 11.32 -7.91 -7.46
CA THR A 133 10.64 -7.60 -8.72
C THR A 133 9.39 -8.46 -8.98
N ARG A 134 9.21 -9.54 -8.21
CA ARG A 134 8.14 -10.53 -8.38
C ARG A 134 7.46 -10.83 -7.05
N THR A 135 6.44 -10.06 -6.71
CA THR A 135 5.61 -10.26 -5.52
C THR A 135 4.66 -11.45 -5.70
N ILE A 136 5.19 -12.64 -5.47
CA ILE A 136 4.49 -13.93 -5.61
C ILE A 136 4.36 -14.59 -4.24
N TRP A 137 3.12 -14.90 -3.87
CA TRP A 137 2.78 -15.40 -2.56
C TRP A 137 2.01 -16.72 -2.65
N LYS A 138 2.29 -17.63 -1.71
CA LYS A 138 1.47 -18.82 -1.52
C LYS A 138 0.33 -18.49 -0.57
N ALA A 139 -0.88 -18.87 -0.94
CA ALA A 139 -2.06 -18.69 -0.11
C ALA A 139 -2.94 -19.95 -0.11
N LYS A 140 -3.89 -19.98 0.82
CA LYS A 140 -4.85 -21.06 1.00
C LYS A 140 -6.26 -20.48 1.05
N LYS A 141 -7.15 -21.00 0.23
CA LYS A 141 -8.60 -20.71 0.28
C LYS A 141 -9.24 -21.38 1.49
N GLU A 142 -10.43 -20.94 1.86
CA GLU A 142 -11.20 -21.53 2.95
C GLU A 142 -11.49 -23.03 2.74
N ASN A 143 -11.76 -23.45 1.50
CA ASN A 143 -11.99 -24.86 1.13
C ASN A 143 -10.71 -25.74 1.17
N GLY A 144 -9.58 -25.18 1.59
CA GLY A 144 -8.31 -25.90 1.71
C GLY A 144 -7.42 -25.86 0.47
N GLN A 145 -7.92 -25.39 -0.68
CA GLN A 145 -7.17 -25.32 -1.92
C GLN A 145 -6.01 -24.33 -1.82
N ILE A 146 -4.82 -24.76 -2.24
CA ILE A 146 -3.63 -23.92 -2.34
C ILE A 146 -3.68 -23.11 -3.64
N ILE A 147 -3.36 -21.83 -3.55
CA ILE A 147 -3.26 -20.90 -4.68
C ILE A 147 -1.95 -20.12 -4.65
N VAL A 148 -1.61 -19.53 -5.80
CA VAL A 148 -0.52 -18.57 -5.96
C VAL A 148 -1.13 -17.21 -6.27
N VAL A 149 -0.77 -16.21 -5.47
CA VAL A 149 -1.17 -14.82 -5.67
C VAL A 149 0.03 -14.05 -6.21
N LYS A 150 -0.10 -13.53 -7.43
CA LYS A 150 0.96 -12.76 -8.11
C LYS A 150 0.44 -11.35 -8.39
N PHE A 151 1.12 -10.34 -7.88
CA PHE A 151 0.86 -8.97 -8.31
C PHE A 151 1.69 -8.67 -9.55
N THR A 152 1.02 -8.18 -10.60
CA THR A 152 1.69 -7.80 -11.84
C THR A 152 1.34 -6.35 -12.18
N PRO A 153 2.32 -5.52 -12.57
CA PRO A 153 2.04 -4.16 -13.01
C PRO A 153 1.25 -4.12 -14.33
N LYS A 154 1.29 -5.21 -15.12
CA LYS A 154 0.48 -5.41 -16.32
C LYS A 154 -0.16 -6.79 -16.26
N CYS A 155 -1.47 -6.84 -16.10
CA CYS A 155 -2.24 -8.08 -16.21
C CYS A 155 -2.41 -8.42 -17.69
N ASN A 156 -1.59 -9.32 -18.23
CA ASN A 156 -1.83 -9.87 -19.56
C ASN A 156 -2.97 -10.89 -19.46
N ILE A 157 -4.14 -10.51 -19.97
CA ILE A 157 -5.35 -11.35 -20.01
C ILE A 157 -5.07 -12.71 -20.68
N GLU A 158 -4.19 -12.76 -21.69
CA GLU A 158 -3.76 -14.00 -22.34
C GLU A 158 -3.06 -14.98 -21.39
N ALA A 159 -2.20 -14.50 -20.49
CA ALA A 159 -1.53 -15.37 -19.53
C ALA A 159 -2.51 -15.95 -18.50
N HIS A 160 -3.56 -15.20 -18.15
CA HIS A 160 -4.62 -15.67 -17.27
C HIS A 160 -5.39 -16.84 -17.89
N ASN A 161 -5.67 -16.76 -19.19
CA ASN A 161 -6.40 -17.81 -19.92
C ASN A 161 -5.57 -19.10 -20.08
N ILE A 162 -4.24 -19.00 -20.24
CA ILE A 162 -3.35 -20.17 -20.39
C ILE A 162 -3.22 -20.94 -19.06
N CYS A 163 -3.10 -20.24 -17.93
CA CYS A 163 -2.97 -20.86 -16.61
C CYS A 163 -4.30 -21.30 -15.98
N SER A 164 -5.45 -20.97 -16.59
CA SER A 164 -6.78 -21.48 -16.20
C SER A 164 -7.18 -22.79 -16.88
N SER A 165 -6.29 -23.37 -17.69
CA SER A 165 -6.45 -24.67 -18.38
C SER A 165 -6.02 -25.84 -17.50
#